data_AF-A0A444YFY8-F1
#
_entry.id   AF-A0A444YFY8-F1
#
_cell.length_a   1.000
_cell.length_b   1.000
_cell.length_c   1.000
_cell.angle_alpha   90.00
_cell.angle_beta   90.00
_cell.angle_gamma   90.00
#
_symmetry.space_group_name_H-M   'P 1'
#
loop_
_entity.id
_entity.type
_entity.pdbx_description
1 polymer ?
#
loop_
_entity_poly.entity_id
_entity_poly.type
_entity_poly.pdbx_seq_one_letter_code
_entity_poly.pdbx_strand_id
1 'polypeptide(L)'
;MNKGFGKNWLTVGILLFLLSILVVPSSVVGECTCEEEEENEGGEEAALALKYKIAALGTILVAGAIGVTIPTLGKIKRFSALSPERDFFFLVKAFSGGVILSTAFIHVLPDAFEKLTSPCLKEHPWAEFPFTGFVAMLSAIATLMVDRGGSRSRASSYTCNSWSFSWFHFFLRFHTTPSSSYYFSELGIVVHSVIIGISLGASESPKTIRPLIAALTFHQFFEGMGLGGCISQAKFNRRAVVTMAVFFTLTTPVGIAIGIGISKAYKENSPRALIVEGVMNAASSGILIYMSLVDLLAADFINSRVQQSGRLQFGAYTSLLLGAACMSILAKWA
;
A
#
# COMPACT_ATOMS: atom_id res chain seq x y z
N MET A 1 35.94 -2.89 16.63
CA MET A 1 35.75 -4.10 15.79
C MET A 1 34.37 -4.67 16.08
N ASN A 2 33.39 -4.57 15.18
CA ASN A 2 32.17 -5.41 15.24
C ASN A 2 31.46 -5.45 13.87
N LYS A 3 31.40 -6.62 13.22
CA LYS A 3 30.75 -6.83 11.90
C LYS A 3 29.52 -7.75 11.95
N GLY A 4 29.18 -8.32 13.11
CA GLY A 4 28.13 -9.36 13.21
C GLY A 4 26.69 -8.83 13.17
N PHE A 5 26.45 -7.65 13.73
CA PHE A 5 25.11 -7.26 14.18
C PHE A 5 24.08 -6.96 13.06
N GLY A 6 24.53 -6.66 11.83
CA GLY A 6 23.65 -6.36 10.71
C GLY A 6 23.00 -7.56 10.03
N LYS A 7 23.50 -8.79 10.24
CA LYS A 7 22.94 -10.00 9.60
C LYS A 7 21.56 -10.35 10.13
N ASN A 8 21.44 -10.48 11.46
CA ASN A 8 20.23 -10.90 12.16
C ASN A 8 19.04 -9.98 11.83
N TRP A 9 19.31 -8.73 11.45
CA TRP A 9 18.27 -7.74 11.27
C TRP A 9 17.61 -7.82 9.88
N LEU A 10 18.36 -8.12 8.81
CA LEU A 10 17.74 -8.54 7.53
C LEU A 10 16.87 -9.80 7.71
N THR A 11 17.30 -10.72 8.57
CA THR A 11 16.54 -11.95 8.89
C THR A 11 15.17 -11.67 9.48
N VAL A 12 15.00 -10.62 10.32
CA VAL A 12 13.69 -10.32 10.92
C VAL A 12 12.75 -9.62 9.94
N GLY A 13 13.24 -8.78 9.03
CA GLY A 13 12.43 -8.28 7.92
C GLY A 13 11.88 -9.39 7.05
N ILE A 14 12.75 -10.34 6.69
CA ILE A 14 12.37 -11.56 5.98
C ILE A 14 11.41 -12.40 6.82
N LEU A 15 11.61 -12.53 8.15
CA LEU A 15 10.66 -13.24 9.01
C LEU A 15 9.30 -12.55 9.10
N LEU A 16 9.21 -11.22 9.18
CA LEU A 16 7.93 -10.51 9.21
C LEU A 16 7.20 -10.58 7.86
N PHE A 17 7.93 -10.56 6.75
CA PHE A 17 7.40 -10.84 5.41
C PHE A 17 6.86 -12.26 5.30
N LEU A 18 7.68 -13.25 5.70
CA LEU A 18 7.29 -14.65 5.71
C LEU A 18 6.17 -14.92 6.72
N LEU A 19 6.08 -14.16 7.81
CA LEU A 19 5.01 -14.25 8.81
C LEU A 19 3.70 -13.67 8.27
N SER A 20 3.68 -12.55 7.55
CA SER A 20 2.44 -12.10 6.89
C SER A 20 2.03 -13.08 5.77
N ILE A 21 2.98 -13.57 4.98
CA ILE A 21 2.78 -14.63 3.97
C ILE A 21 2.28 -15.96 4.57
N LEU A 22 2.67 -16.31 5.79
CA LEU A 22 2.27 -17.57 6.43
C LEU A 22 0.97 -17.43 7.24
N VAL A 23 0.83 -16.33 7.99
CA VAL A 23 -0.29 -16.12 8.93
C VAL A 23 -1.54 -15.64 8.22
N VAL A 24 -1.45 -14.72 7.25
CA VAL A 24 -2.65 -14.19 6.57
C VAL A 24 -3.42 -15.29 5.83
N PRO A 25 -2.78 -16.17 5.03
CA PRO A 25 -3.50 -17.30 4.41
C PRO A 25 -4.05 -18.27 5.46
N SER A 26 -3.24 -18.62 6.47
CA SER A 26 -3.64 -19.57 7.52
C SER A 26 -4.81 -19.08 8.39
N SER A 27 -5.05 -17.76 8.48
CA SER A 27 -6.17 -17.21 9.24
C SER A 27 -7.47 -17.08 8.43
N VAL A 28 -7.41 -17.18 7.09
CA VAL A 28 -8.56 -16.98 6.19
C VAL A 28 -9.00 -18.21 5.40
N VAL A 29 -8.24 -19.32 5.44
CA VAL A 29 -8.69 -20.62 4.92
C VAL A 29 -10.02 -21.03 5.58
N GLY A 30 -10.99 -21.42 4.75
CA GLY A 30 -12.29 -21.88 5.19
C GLY A 30 -12.28 -23.34 5.66
N GLU A 31 -13.24 -23.69 6.52
CA GLU A 31 -13.54 -25.10 6.78
C GLU A 31 -14.27 -25.69 5.55
N CYS A 32 -13.79 -26.83 5.06
CA CYS A 32 -14.25 -27.42 3.81
C CYS A 32 -15.67 -27.98 3.92
N THR A 33 -16.69 -27.20 3.55
CA THR A 33 -17.99 -27.75 3.15
C THR A 33 -17.89 -28.30 1.72
N CYS A 34 -18.28 -29.56 1.56
CA CYS A 34 -18.28 -30.26 0.28
C CYS A 34 -19.58 -29.95 -0.48
N GLU A 35 -19.46 -29.35 -1.65
CA GLU A 35 -20.51 -29.21 -2.65
C GLU A 35 -19.91 -29.74 -3.96
N GLU A 36 -20.68 -30.50 -4.74
CA GLU A 36 -20.18 -31.19 -5.93
C GLU A 36 -20.26 -30.24 -7.14
N GLU A 37 -19.12 -29.99 -7.80
CA GLU A 37 -19.02 -29.10 -8.97
C GLU A 37 -19.66 -29.77 -10.21
N GLU A 38 -20.71 -29.18 -10.80
CA GLU A 38 -21.28 -29.68 -12.06
C GLU A 38 -20.33 -29.38 -13.25
N GLU A 39 -19.68 -30.41 -13.77
CA GLU A 39 -18.80 -30.30 -14.93
C GLU A 39 -19.58 -30.01 -16.23
N ASN A 40 -19.37 -28.83 -16.83
CA ASN A 40 -18.75 -28.72 -18.17
C ASN A 40 -18.55 -27.25 -18.64
N GLU A 41 -19.41 -26.29 -18.27
CA GLU A 41 -19.30 -24.91 -18.79
C GLU A 41 -18.21 -24.06 -18.10
N GLY A 42 -17.88 -24.35 -16.84
CA GLY A 42 -16.93 -23.54 -16.05
C GLY A 42 -15.48 -23.53 -16.57
N GLY A 43 -15.09 -24.47 -17.43
CA GLY A 43 -13.71 -24.63 -17.88
C GLY A 43 -13.13 -23.43 -18.65
N GLU A 44 -13.95 -22.74 -19.46
CA GLU A 44 -13.46 -21.59 -20.23
C GLU A 44 -13.38 -20.31 -19.39
N GLU A 45 -14.38 -20.01 -18.54
CA GLU A 45 -14.29 -18.87 -17.62
C GLU A 45 -13.15 -19.05 -16.60
N ALA A 46 -12.93 -20.25 -16.07
CA ALA A 46 -11.79 -20.52 -15.17
C ALA A 46 -10.43 -20.33 -15.89
N ALA A 47 -10.30 -20.81 -17.14
CA ALA A 47 -9.10 -20.59 -17.94
C ALA A 47 -8.90 -19.10 -18.31
N LEU A 48 -9.98 -18.33 -18.46
CA LEU A 48 -9.94 -16.88 -18.69
C LEU A 48 -9.57 -16.11 -17.42
N ALA A 49 -10.12 -16.49 -16.26
CA ALA A 49 -9.75 -15.95 -14.96
C ALA A 49 -8.27 -16.17 -14.67
N LEU A 50 -7.73 -17.38 -14.91
CA LEU A 50 -6.31 -17.67 -14.75
C LEU A 50 -5.42 -16.82 -15.70
N LYS A 51 -5.83 -16.62 -16.96
CA LYS A 51 -5.13 -15.70 -17.89
C LYS A 51 -5.08 -14.28 -17.34
N TYR A 52 -6.18 -13.78 -16.76
CA TYR A 52 -6.20 -12.46 -16.13
C TYR A 52 -5.36 -12.41 -14.85
N LYS A 53 -5.40 -13.41 -13.96
CA LYS A 53 -4.54 -13.49 -12.77
C LYS A 53 -3.04 -13.46 -13.13
N ILE A 54 -2.64 -14.17 -14.19
CA ILE A 54 -1.26 -14.15 -14.71
C ILE A 54 -0.92 -12.78 -15.33
N ALA A 55 -1.86 -12.14 -16.03
CA ALA A 55 -1.67 -10.78 -16.52
C ALA A 55 -1.48 -9.77 -15.36
N ALA A 56 -2.25 -9.90 -14.27
CA ALA A 56 -2.16 -9.07 -13.07
C ALA A 56 -0.76 -9.11 -12.44
N LEU A 57 -0.20 -10.33 -12.27
CA LEU A 57 1.18 -10.54 -11.81
C LEU A 57 2.18 -9.72 -12.64
N GLY A 58 2.03 -9.75 -13.97
CA GLY A 58 2.90 -9.01 -14.89
C GLY A 58 2.72 -7.49 -14.84
N THR A 59 1.47 -7.00 -14.96
CA THR A 59 1.22 -5.56 -15.06
C THR A 59 1.53 -4.83 -13.75
N ILE A 60 1.14 -5.39 -12.60
CA ILE A 60 1.35 -4.76 -11.29
C ILE A 60 2.85 -4.73 -10.93
N LEU A 61 3.58 -5.83 -11.17
CA LEU A 61 5.03 -5.90 -10.99
C LEU A 61 5.75 -4.85 -11.84
N VAL A 62 5.42 -4.76 -13.13
CA VAL A 62 6.05 -3.81 -14.07
C VAL A 62 5.67 -2.37 -13.75
N ALA A 63 4.40 -2.09 -13.46
CA ALA A 63 3.93 -0.75 -13.11
C ALA A 63 4.57 -0.23 -11.82
N GLY A 64 4.63 -1.05 -10.78
CA GLY A 64 5.35 -0.72 -9.54
C GLY A 64 6.85 -0.50 -9.78
N ALA A 65 7.48 -1.32 -10.62
CA ALA A 65 8.91 -1.20 -10.95
C ALA A 65 9.22 0.08 -11.74
N ILE A 66 8.38 0.45 -12.71
CA ILE A 66 8.54 1.71 -13.46
C ILE A 66 8.27 2.90 -12.53
N GLY A 67 7.19 2.85 -11.75
CA GLY A 67 6.81 3.90 -10.80
C GLY A 67 7.92 4.19 -9.78
N VAL A 68 8.48 3.16 -9.13
CA VAL A 68 9.57 3.36 -8.16
C VAL A 68 10.89 3.76 -8.80
N THR A 69 11.16 3.37 -10.05
CA THR A 69 12.44 3.73 -10.70
C THR A 69 12.45 5.13 -11.30
N ILE A 70 11.40 5.59 -11.98
CA ILE A 70 11.35 6.91 -12.66
C ILE A 70 11.89 8.06 -11.77
N PRO A 71 11.40 8.25 -10.52
CA PRO A 71 11.89 9.30 -9.63
C PRO A 71 13.37 9.16 -9.27
N THR A 72 13.85 7.92 -9.07
CA THR A 72 15.24 7.65 -8.68
C THR A 72 16.23 7.91 -9.81
N LEU A 73 15.78 7.75 -11.07
CA LEU A 73 16.53 8.14 -12.26
C LEU A 73 16.67 9.67 -12.39
N GLY A 74 15.81 10.45 -11.72
CA GLY A 74 15.92 11.91 -11.59
C GLY A 74 17.22 12.41 -10.91
N LYS A 75 17.97 11.52 -10.23
CA LYS A 75 19.33 11.78 -9.74
C LYS A 75 20.40 11.75 -10.85
N ILE A 76 20.10 11.24 -12.04
CA ILE A 76 21.04 11.10 -13.15
C ILE A 76 20.99 12.37 -14.02
N LYS A 77 22.13 13.04 -14.22
CA LYS A 77 22.24 14.31 -14.98
C LYS A 77 21.62 14.28 -16.39
N ARG A 78 21.42 13.09 -16.98
CA ARG A 78 20.76 12.89 -18.30
C ARG A 78 19.25 13.17 -18.27
N PHE A 79 18.59 13.17 -17.11
CA PHE A 79 17.14 13.32 -16.95
C PHE A 79 16.76 14.54 -16.09
N SER A 80 17.29 15.72 -16.43
CA SER A 80 17.08 17.01 -15.72
C SER A 80 15.62 17.53 -15.66
N ALA A 81 14.68 16.86 -16.32
CA ALA A 81 13.23 17.09 -16.19
C ALA A 81 12.61 16.38 -14.97
N LEU A 82 13.24 15.31 -14.48
CA LEU A 82 12.78 14.48 -13.35
C LEU A 82 13.54 14.78 -12.04
N SER A 83 14.40 15.79 -12.00
CA SER A 83 15.10 16.15 -10.76
C SER A 83 14.10 16.69 -9.73
N PRO A 84 14.26 16.38 -8.42
CA PRO A 84 13.33 16.84 -7.37
C PRO A 84 13.15 18.35 -7.26
N GLU A 85 14.06 19.11 -7.85
CA GLU A 85 14.05 20.58 -7.90
C GLU A 85 13.13 21.16 -9.01
N ARG A 86 12.45 20.33 -9.81
CA ARG A 86 11.52 20.78 -10.87
C ARG A 86 10.07 20.79 -10.41
N ASP A 87 9.33 21.81 -10.84
CA ASP A 87 7.88 21.93 -10.60
C ASP A 87 7.10 20.71 -11.08
N PHE A 88 7.45 20.15 -12.24
CA PHE A 88 6.82 18.93 -12.78
C PHE A 88 6.89 17.73 -11.81
N PHE A 89 8.02 17.52 -11.15
CA PHE A 89 8.18 16.45 -10.16
C PHE A 89 7.27 16.68 -8.93
N PHE A 90 7.15 17.94 -8.49
CA PHE A 90 6.27 18.32 -7.39
C PHE A 90 4.78 18.09 -7.75
N LEU A 91 4.36 18.47 -8.96
CA LEU A 91 3.00 18.20 -9.46
C LEU A 91 2.69 16.70 -9.48
N VAL A 92 3.62 15.88 -10.00
CA VAL A 92 3.45 14.42 -10.04
C VAL A 92 3.41 13.79 -8.63
N LYS A 93 4.15 14.33 -7.66
CA LYS A 93 4.03 13.92 -6.24
C LYS A 93 2.66 14.30 -5.65
N ALA A 94 2.15 15.50 -5.93
CA ALA A 94 0.81 15.94 -5.51
C ALA A 94 -0.30 15.08 -6.12
N PHE A 95 -0.22 14.74 -7.42
CA PHE A 95 -1.11 13.78 -8.09
C PHE A 95 -1.09 12.42 -7.40
N SER A 96 0.12 11.89 -7.11
CA SER A 96 0.30 10.60 -6.44
C SER A 96 -0.33 10.59 -5.04
N GLY A 97 -0.18 11.69 -4.28
CA GLY A 97 -0.86 11.88 -3.00
C GLY A 97 -2.39 11.89 -3.11
N GLY A 98 -2.94 12.43 -4.21
CA GLY A 98 -4.37 12.37 -4.51
C GLY A 98 -4.87 10.97 -4.86
N VAL A 99 -4.10 10.22 -5.64
CA VAL A 99 -4.39 8.80 -5.92
C VAL A 99 -4.45 8.01 -4.61
N ILE A 100 -3.42 8.11 -3.75
CA ILE A 100 -3.34 7.38 -2.47
C ILE A 100 -4.50 7.78 -1.53
N LEU A 101 -4.80 9.08 -1.41
CA LEU A 101 -5.91 9.59 -0.61
C LEU A 101 -7.26 9.00 -1.07
N SER A 102 -7.47 8.96 -2.40
CA SER A 102 -8.69 8.38 -2.99
C SER A 102 -8.71 6.86 -2.89
N THR A 103 -7.59 6.16 -3.01
CA THR A 103 -7.51 4.71 -2.76
C THR A 103 -8.00 4.43 -1.33
N ALA A 104 -7.47 5.14 -0.35
CA ALA A 104 -7.81 4.93 1.06
C ALA A 104 -9.30 5.17 1.36
N PHE A 105 -9.90 6.24 0.84
CA PHE A 105 -11.29 6.62 1.13
C PHE A 105 -12.35 5.96 0.24
N ILE A 106 -12.03 5.63 -1.02
CA ILE A 106 -13.03 5.21 -2.03
C ILE A 106 -12.90 3.71 -2.39
N HIS A 107 -11.74 3.09 -2.15
CA HIS A 107 -11.54 1.66 -2.41
C HIS A 107 -11.36 0.89 -1.09
N VAL A 108 -10.39 1.26 -0.26
CA VAL A 108 -10.00 0.46 0.91
C VAL A 108 -10.97 0.59 2.08
N LEU A 109 -11.46 1.80 2.38
CA LEU A 109 -12.41 2.01 3.47
C LEU A 109 -13.79 1.40 3.18
N PRO A 110 -14.39 1.53 1.98
CA PRO A 110 -15.69 0.93 1.67
C PRO A 110 -15.64 -0.61 1.64
N ASP A 111 -14.61 -1.21 1.04
CA ASP A 111 -14.35 -2.65 1.09
C ASP A 111 -14.31 -3.19 2.54
N ALA A 112 -13.65 -2.45 3.43
CA ALA A 112 -13.59 -2.75 4.85
C ALA A 112 -14.90 -2.51 5.61
N PHE A 113 -15.84 -1.72 5.06
CA PHE A 113 -17.21 -1.64 5.57
C PHE A 113 -18.01 -2.84 5.09
N GLU A 114 -18.06 -3.08 3.77
CA GLU A 114 -18.83 -4.17 3.15
C GLU A 114 -18.52 -5.54 3.75
N LYS A 115 -17.24 -5.82 4.07
CA LYS A 115 -16.83 -7.07 4.73
C LYS A 115 -17.27 -7.15 6.19
N LEU A 116 -17.14 -6.08 6.97
CA LEU A 116 -17.53 -6.07 8.39
C LEU A 116 -19.04 -5.86 8.63
N THR A 117 -19.79 -5.37 7.65
CA THR A 117 -21.26 -5.27 7.68
C THR A 117 -21.94 -6.29 6.76
N SER A 118 -21.23 -7.36 6.37
CA SER A 118 -21.76 -8.40 5.49
C SER A 118 -22.81 -9.27 6.21
N PRO A 119 -23.87 -9.74 5.51
CA PRO A 119 -24.92 -10.57 6.10
C PRO A 119 -24.45 -11.98 6.53
N CYS A 120 -23.20 -12.35 6.20
CA CYS A 120 -22.55 -13.57 6.66
C CYS A 120 -21.99 -13.44 8.09
N LEU A 121 -21.92 -12.22 8.65
CA LEU A 121 -21.57 -11.98 10.05
C LEU A 121 -22.83 -11.89 10.92
N LYS A 122 -22.71 -12.33 12.18
CA LYS A 122 -23.80 -12.21 13.15
C LYS A 122 -24.03 -10.73 13.50
N GLU A 123 -25.29 -10.32 13.50
CA GLU A 123 -25.74 -8.93 13.70
C GLU A 123 -25.06 -8.27 14.92
N HIS A 124 -25.08 -8.93 16.08
CA HIS A 124 -24.31 -8.50 17.24
C HIS A 124 -22.90 -9.14 17.25
N PRO A 125 -21.80 -8.37 17.39
CA PRO A 125 -21.74 -6.91 17.57
C PRO A 125 -21.57 -6.11 16.26
N TRP A 126 -21.35 -6.79 15.12
CA TRP A 126 -20.76 -6.19 13.92
C TRP A 126 -21.66 -5.16 13.21
N ALA A 127 -22.98 -5.31 13.28
CA ALA A 127 -23.95 -4.37 12.70
C ALA A 127 -24.32 -3.23 13.67
N GLU A 128 -24.04 -3.36 14.97
CA GLU A 128 -24.43 -2.38 16.00
C GLU A 128 -23.41 -1.24 16.18
N PHE A 129 -22.13 -1.48 15.87
CA PHE A 129 -21.05 -0.51 16.06
C PHE A 129 -20.16 -0.41 14.81
N PRO A 130 -19.78 0.80 14.34
CA PRO A 130 -18.99 0.99 13.13
C PRO A 130 -17.50 0.64 13.34
N PHE A 131 -17.20 -0.65 13.53
CA PHE A 131 -15.85 -1.17 13.76
C PHE A 131 -14.85 -0.73 12.69
N THR A 132 -15.25 -0.69 11.41
CA THR A 132 -14.43 -0.20 10.30
C THR A 132 -13.91 1.23 10.55
N GLY A 133 -14.83 2.16 10.84
CA GLY A 133 -14.47 3.56 11.11
C GLY A 133 -13.65 3.72 12.39
N PHE A 134 -13.97 2.94 13.43
CA PHE A 134 -13.24 2.93 14.69
C PHE A 134 -11.80 2.43 14.53
N VAL A 135 -11.59 1.31 13.82
CA VAL A 135 -10.26 0.74 13.56
C VAL A 135 -9.44 1.64 12.65
N ALA A 136 -10.05 2.23 11.61
CA ALA A 136 -9.37 3.22 10.76
C ALA A 136 -8.93 4.46 11.56
N MET A 137 -9.81 5.00 12.41
CA MET A 137 -9.50 6.13 13.29
C MET A 137 -8.40 5.78 14.31
N LEU A 138 -8.49 4.62 14.98
CA LEU A 138 -7.45 4.17 15.90
C LEU A 138 -6.10 3.99 15.18
N SER A 139 -6.10 3.46 13.96
CA SER A 139 -4.88 3.26 13.17
C SER A 139 -4.23 4.59 12.76
N ALA A 140 -5.04 5.58 12.36
CA ALA A 140 -4.57 6.94 12.08
C ALA A 140 -4.02 7.65 13.34
N ILE A 141 -4.73 7.55 14.47
CA ILE A 141 -4.30 8.11 15.77
C ILE A 141 -3.03 7.42 16.26
N ALA A 142 -2.95 6.09 16.16
CA ALA A 142 -1.74 5.33 16.48
C ALA A 142 -0.58 5.83 15.62
N THR A 143 -0.76 5.98 14.30
CA THR A 143 0.27 6.48 13.37
C THR A 143 0.72 7.92 13.69
N LEU A 144 -0.18 8.77 14.21
CA LEU A 144 0.18 10.09 14.74
C LEU A 144 0.97 10.00 16.06
N MET A 145 0.54 9.17 17.01
CA MET A 145 1.25 8.96 18.29
C MET A 145 2.64 8.36 18.07
N VAL A 146 2.75 7.47 17.08
CA VAL A 146 3.96 6.89 16.49
C VAL A 146 4.93 8.00 16.05
N ASP A 147 4.51 8.86 15.11
CA ASP A 147 5.34 9.95 14.59
C ASP A 147 5.75 10.97 15.67
N ARG A 148 4.79 11.44 16.46
CA ARG A 148 5.04 12.41 17.54
C ARG A 148 5.92 11.83 18.65
N GLY A 149 5.76 10.54 18.97
CA GLY A 149 6.49 9.86 20.04
C GLY A 149 8.00 9.79 19.83
N GLY A 150 8.45 9.65 18.57
CA GLY A 150 9.87 9.66 18.23
C GLY A 150 10.53 11.05 18.30
N SER A 151 9.73 12.12 18.25
CA SER A 151 10.23 13.49 18.09
C SER A 151 10.71 14.16 19.39
N ARG A 152 10.50 13.54 20.57
CA ARG A 152 10.74 14.18 21.89
C ARG A 152 12.22 14.35 22.29
N SER A 153 13.18 13.99 21.43
CA SER A 153 14.61 13.89 21.79
C SER A 153 15.59 14.73 20.97
N ARG A 154 15.15 15.55 20.00
CA ARG A 154 16.07 16.46 19.28
C ARG A 154 15.39 17.67 18.62
N ALA A 155 15.33 18.78 19.36
CA ALA A 155 15.05 20.09 18.76
C ALA A 155 16.32 20.67 18.11
N SER A 156 16.38 20.76 16.78
CA SER A 156 17.06 21.81 16.01
C SER A 156 16.86 21.62 14.49
N SER A 157 16.96 22.72 13.73
CA SER A 157 17.04 22.80 12.27
C SER A 157 15.85 22.28 11.44
N TYR A 158 14.95 23.21 11.08
CA TYR A 158 13.93 23.03 10.04
C TYR A 158 14.56 22.78 8.67
N THR A 159 14.50 21.54 8.20
CA THR A 159 14.65 21.12 6.79
C THR A 159 13.65 19.98 6.55
N CYS A 160 13.23 19.77 5.31
CA CYS A 160 12.23 18.74 4.96
C CYS A 160 12.68 17.36 5.50
N ASN A 161 11.98 16.88 6.54
CA ASN A 161 12.32 15.70 7.34
C ASN A 161 11.04 14.96 7.74
N SER A 162 11.21 13.69 8.07
CA SER A 162 10.19 12.65 7.82
C SER A 162 9.88 12.53 6.33
N TRP A 163 8.97 11.64 5.91
CA TRP A 163 8.65 11.39 4.50
C TRP A 163 9.80 10.72 3.72
N SER A 164 10.43 9.76 4.42
CA SER A 164 11.36 8.75 3.90
C SER A 164 11.63 7.71 5.00
N PHE A 165 11.09 6.49 4.94
CA PHE A 165 11.13 5.57 3.79
C PHE A 165 10.09 4.44 3.93
N SER A 166 9.74 3.77 2.82
CA SER A 166 9.10 2.44 2.95
C SER A 166 10.02 1.45 3.66
N TRP A 167 9.48 0.90 4.74
CA TRP A 167 9.46 -0.52 5.03
C TRP A 167 10.77 -1.22 5.42
N PHE A 168 11.96 -0.61 5.23
CA PHE A 168 13.20 -1.22 5.72
C PHE A 168 14.41 -0.29 5.96
N HIS A 169 14.24 0.84 6.66
CA HIS A 169 15.40 1.59 7.18
C HIS A 169 15.45 1.87 8.70
N PHE A 170 14.62 1.18 9.47
CA PHE A 170 15.14 0.52 10.67
C PHE A 170 14.63 -0.91 10.77
N PHE A 171 15.41 -1.83 10.18
CA PHE A 171 15.93 -2.89 11.01
C PHE A 171 17.47 -2.68 11.11
N LEU A 172 17.82 -1.78 12.04
CA LEU A 172 19.14 -1.20 12.36
C LEU A 172 19.85 -0.30 11.33
N ARG A 173 19.61 1.01 11.46
CA ARG A 173 20.49 2.08 10.95
C ARG A 173 21.69 2.27 11.89
N PHE A 174 22.89 2.49 11.32
CA PHE A 174 24.08 2.90 12.10
C PHE A 174 23.86 4.29 12.72
N HIS A 175 23.50 4.32 14.02
CA HIS A 175 23.23 5.50 14.86
C HIS A 175 22.04 6.39 14.39
N THR A 176 21.13 6.86 15.24
CA THR A 176 20.96 6.74 16.71
C THR A 176 19.55 6.27 17.08
N THR A 177 19.43 5.34 18.05
CA THR A 177 18.28 5.12 18.96
C THR A 177 16.84 5.33 18.41
N PRO A 178 16.11 4.28 18.01
CA PRO A 178 14.71 4.37 17.59
C PRO A 178 13.73 4.34 18.77
N SER A 179 12.54 4.92 18.58
CA SER A 179 11.33 4.65 19.37
C SER A 179 10.53 3.49 18.77
N SER A 180 9.64 2.87 19.56
CA SER A 180 8.78 1.72 19.17
C SER A 180 7.77 2.01 18.05
N SER A 181 7.80 3.22 17.51
CA SER A 181 6.76 3.83 16.68
C SER A 181 6.58 3.14 15.32
N TYR A 182 7.65 3.07 14.54
CA TYR A 182 7.56 3.01 13.07
C TYR A 182 7.02 1.67 12.52
N TYR A 183 7.14 0.60 13.30
CA TYR A 183 6.69 -0.76 12.93
C TYR A 183 5.18 -0.87 12.70
N PHE A 184 4.36 0.00 13.32
CA PHE A 184 2.90 -0.10 13.25
C PHE A 184 2.35 0.28 11.85
N SER A 185 2.86 1.38 11.27
CA SER A 185 2.42 1.88 9.96
C SER A 185 2.89 0.98 8.81
N GLU A 186 4.13 0.48 8.92
CA GLU A 186 4.74 -0.43 7.94
C GLU A 186 4.05 -1.81 7.88
N LEU A 187 3.40 -2.25 8.96
CA LEU A 187 2.60 -3.48 8.97
C LEU A 187 1.32 -3.34 8.13
N GLY A 188 0.58 -2.23 8.28
CA GLY A 188 -0.68 -2.02 7.57
C GLY A 188 -0.51 -2.07 6.05
N ILE A 189 0.43 -1.29 5.50
CA ILE A 189 0.61 -1.20 4.04
C ILE A 189 0.98 -2.56 3.42
N VAL A 190 1.88 -3.34 4.04
CA VAL A 190 2.23 -4.67 3.48
C VAL A 190 1.15 -5.72 3.72
N VAL A 191 0.43 -5.70 4.84
CA VAL A 191 -0.73 -6.60 5.00
C VAL A 191 -1.81 -6.26 3.98
N HIS A 192 -2.04 -4.98 3.68
CA HIS A 192 -2.97 -4.55 2.63
C HIS A 192 -2.56 -5.04 1.23
N SER A 193 -1.30 -4.85 0.82
CA SER A 193 -0.82 -5.35 -0.47
C SER A 193 -0.82 -6.88 -0.58
N VAL A 194 -0.60 -7.60 0.54
CA VAL A 194 -0.73 -9.07 0.60
C VAL A 194 -2.20 -9.48 0.49
N ILE A 195 -3.11 -8.82 1.22
CA ILE A 195 -4.55 -9.09 1.22
C ILE A 195 -5.18 -8.85 -0.16
N ILE A 196 -5.00 -7.65 -0.74
CA ILE A 196 -5.48 -7.35 -2.11
C ILE A 196 -4.92 -8.36 -3.12
N GLY A 197 -3.65 -8.75 -2.95
CA GLY A 197 -3.06 -9.79 -3.77
C GLY A 197 -3.78 -11.13 -3.63
N ILE A 198 -3.98 -11.61 -2.40
CA ILE A 198 -4.67 -12.87 -2.10
C ILE A 198 -6.09 -12.86 -2.68
N SER A 199 -6.87 -11.81 -2.42
CA SER A 199 -8.27 -11.74 -2.87
C SER A 199 -8.38 -11.67 -4.40
N LEU A 200 -7.51 -10.92 -5.11
CA LEU A 200 -7.46 -10.98 -6.59
C LEU A 200 -6.97 -12.35 -7.11
N GLY A 201 -6.01 -12.96 -6.44
CA GLY A 201 -5.48 -14.28 -6.79
C GLY A 201 -6.51 -15.39 -6.60
N ALA A 202 -7.40 -15.26 -5.60
CA ALA A 202 -8.45 -16.22 -5.32
C ALA A 202 -9.67 -16.00 -6.22
N SER A 203 -10.23 -14.79 -6.30
CA SER A 203 -11.45 -14.43 -7.04
C SER A 203 -11.56 -15.11 -8.40
N GLU A 204 -12.67 -15.77 -8.70
CA GLU A 204 -12.78 -16.66 -9.88
C GLU A 204 -13.50 -16.01 -11.08
N SER A 205 -14.11 -14.85 -10.88
CA SER A 205 -14.86 -14.11 -11.91
C SER A 205 -13.95 -13.31 -12.86
N PRO A 206 -13.88 -13.63 -14.17
CA PRO A 206 -13.14 -12.83 -15.15
C PRO A 206 -13.65 -11.37 -15.24
N LYS A 207 -14.94 -11.19 -14.95
CA LYS A 207 -15.66 -9.92 -15.01
C LYS A 207 -15.23 -8.99 -13.88
N THR A 208 -14.87 -9.54 -12.72
CA THR A 208 -14.37 -8.81 -11.53
C THR A 208 -12.85 -8.59 -11.60
N ILE A 209 -12.07 -9.60 -12.00
CA ILE A 209 -10.60 -9.49 -12.08
C ILE A 209 -10.17 -8.42 -13.12
N ARG A 210 -10.84 -8.36 -14.28
CA ARG A 210 -10.44 -7.49 -15.40
C ARG A 210 -10.33 -6.00 -15.04
N PRO A 211 -11.31 -5.35 -14.41
CA PRO A 211 -11.19 -3.95 -14.00
C PRO A 211 -10.32 -3.76 -12.76
N LEU A 212 -10.32 -4.70 -11.80
CA LEU A 212 -9.39 -4.68 -10.67
C LEU A 212 -7.93 -4.57 -11.15
N ILE A 213 -7.53 -5.35 -12.17
CA ILE A 213 -6.18 -5.24 -12.77
C ILE A 213 -5.86 -3.79 -13.19
N ALA A 214 -6.82 -3.08 -13.81
CA ALA A 214 -6.60 -1.70 -14.24
C ALA A 214 -6.43 -0.75 -13.04
N ALA A 215 -7.28 -0.88 -12.01
CA ALA A 215 -7.21 -0.08 -10.79
C ALA A 215 -5.93 -0.35 -9.97
N LEU A 216 -5.57 -1.62 -9.73
CA LEU A 216 -4.36 -2.01 -9.02
C LEU A 216 -3.09 -1.57 -9.78
N THR A 217 -3.04 -1.81 -11.09
CA THR A 217 -1.89 -1.39 -11.93
C THR A 217 -1.71 0.14 -11.90
N PHE A 218 -2.81 0.89 -11.89
CA PHE A 218 -2.78 2.35 -11.80
C PHE A 218 -2.32 2.85 -10.42
N HIS A 219 -2.89 2.35 -9.31
CA HIS A 219 -2.45 2.83 -7.98
C HIS A 219 -1.03 2.36 -7.63
N GLN A 220 -0.64 1.12 -7.95
CA GLN A 220 0.71 0.60 -7.70
C GLN A 220 1.77 1.42 -8.47
N PHE A 221 1.45 1.95 -9.66
CA PHE A 221 2.33 2.89 -10.37
C PHE A 221 2.52 4.19 -9.58
N PHE A 222 1.44 4.84 -9.13
CA PHE A 222 1.51 6.14 -8.46
C PHE A 222 1.99 6.06 -7.00
N GLU A 223 1.70 4.98 -6.29
CA GLU A 223 2.37 4.62 -5.03
C GLU A 223 3.87 4.42 -5.24
N GLY A 224 4.25 3.72 -6.31
CA GLY A 224 5.64 3.59 -6.75
C GLY A 224 6.28 4.95 -7.00
N MET A 225 5.59 5.86 -7.70
CA MET A 225 6.07 7.23 -7.97
C MET A 225 6.23 8.05 -6.68
N GLY A 226 5.29 7.96 -5.74
CA GLY A 226 5.37 8.60 -4.42
C GLY A 226 6.57 8.09 -3.62
N LEU A 227 6.69 6.76 -3.47
CA LEU A 227 7.81 6.10 -2.82
C LEU A 227 9.14 6.45 -3.48
N GLY A 228 9.23 6.29 -4.80
CA GLY A 228 10.40 6.64 -5.59
C GLY A 228 10.80 8.10 -5.38
N GLY A 229 9.82 9.01 -5.23
CA GLY A 229 10.05 10.43 -4.95
C GLY A 229 10.68 10.69 -3.57
N CYS A 230 10.35 9.89 -2.57
CA CYS A 230 11.06 9.88 -1.29
C CYS A 230 12.48 9.28 -1.44
N ILE A 231 12.62 8.18 -2.20
CA ILE A 231 13.90 7.55 -2.54
C ILE A 231 14.84 8.49 -3.35
N SER A 232 14.29 9.40 -4.14
CA SER A 232 15.07 10.41 -4.88
C SER A 232 15.49 11.58 -3.99
N GLN A 233 14.70 11.99 -3.01
CA GLN A 233 15.07 13.08 -2.09
C GLN A 233 16.06 12.64 -1.01
N ALA A 234 15.94 11.42 -0.47
CA ALA A 234 16.81 10.96 0.59
C ALA A 234 18.16 10.38 0.13
N LYS A 235 19.17 10.47 0.99
CA LYS A 235 20.59 10.17 0.71
C LYS A 235 20.97 8.72 1.08
N PHE A 236 20.25 7.75 0.55
CA PHE A 236 20.47 6.33 0.85
C PHE A 236 21.42 5.62 -0.14
N ASN A 237 22.07 4.57 0.35
CA ASN A 237 22.99 3.73 -0.43
C ASN A 237 22.25 2.92 -1.50
N ARG A 238 22.84 2.76 -2.69
CA ARG A 238 22.25 2.02 -3.84
C ARG A 238 21.70 0.62 -3.46
N ARG A 239 22.34 -0.09 -2.52
CA ARG A 239 21.85 -1.40 -2.05
C ARG A 239 20.47 -1.29 -1.38
N ALA A 240 20.28 -0.35 -0.45
CA ALA A 240 19.00 -0.14 0.21
C ALA A 240 17.90 0.27 -0.79
N VAL A 241 18.24 1.17 -1.73
CA VAL A 241 17.35 1.60 -2.83
C VAL A 241 16.86 0.40 -3.65
N VAL A 242 17.76 -0.50 -4.06
CA VAL A 242 17.40 -1.70 -4.84
C VAL A 242 16.58 -2.68 -3.99
N THR A 243 16.99 -2.97 -2.76
CA THR A 243 16.26 -3.89 -1.86
C THR A 243 14.83 -3.44 -1.61
N MET A 244 14.60 -2.15 -1.37
CA MET A 244 13.26 -1.62 -1.13
C MET A 244 12.39 -1.62 -2.39
N ALA A 245 12.95 -1.25 -3.55
CA ALA A 245 12.23 -1.35 -4.81
C ALA A 245 11.76 -2.80 -5.06
N VAL A 246 12.62 -3.79 -4.80
CA VAL A 246 12.30 -5.21 -4.95
C VAL A 246 11.20 -5.67 -3.98
N PHE A 247 11.25 -5.29 -2.70
CA PHE A 247 10.18 -5.67 -1.75
C PHE A 247 8.84 -5.01 -2.10
N PHE A 248 8.83 -3.72 -2.47
CA PHE A 248 7.61 -3.03 -2.91
C PHE A 248 6.97 -3.72 -4.11
N THR A 249 7.75 -4.08 -5.14
CA THR A 249 7.18 -4.68 -6.35
C THR A 249 6.86 -6.17 -6.23
N LEU A 250 7.49 -6.91 -5.31
CA LEU A 250 7.21 -8.33 -5.09
C LEU A 250 6.07 -8.62 -4.11
N THR A 251 5.69 -7.69 -3.22
CA THR A 251 4.67 -7.95 -2.20
C THR A 251 3.31 -8.32 -2.81
N THR A 252 2.74 -7.47 -3.67
CA THR A 252 1.43 -7.73 -4.30
C THR A 252 1.44 -8.98 -5.20
N PRO A 253 2.46 -9.21 -6.07
CA PRO A 253 2.54 -10.44 -6.85
C PRO A 253 2.70 -11.72 -6.02
N VAL A 254 3.39 -11.67 -4.86
CA VAL A 254 3.43 -12.81 -3.94
C VAL A 254 2.05 -13.07 -3.32
N GLY A 255 1.30 -12.03 -2.94
CA GLY A 255 -0.10 -12.16 -2.53
C GLY A 255 -0.96 -12.84 -3.60
N ILE A 256 -0.85 -12.40 -4.86
CA ILE A 256 -1.60 -13.00 -6.00
C ILE A 256 -1.20 -14.47 -6.22
N ALA A 257 0.09 -14.80 -6.16
CA ALA A 257 0.55 -16.19 -6.28
C ALA A 257 0.02 -17.10 -5.15
N ILE A 258 -0.08 -16.56 -3.93
CA ILE A 258 -0.69 -17.26 -2.79
C ILE A 258 -2.20 -17.42 -3.01
N GLY A 259 -2.92 -16.36 -3.41
CA GLY A 259 -4.35 -16.41 -3.70
C GLY A 259 -4.72 -17.46 -4.77
N ILE A 260 -3.92 -17.55 -5.84
CA ILE A 260 -4.06 -18.63 -6.85
C ILE A 260 -3.87 -20.01 -6.20
N GLY A 261 -2.88 -20.15 -5.32
CA GLY A 261 -2.59 -21.41 -4.62
C GLY A 261 -3.64 -21.84 -3.59
N ILE A 262 -4.43 -20.90 -3.06
CA ILE A 262 -5.46 -21.18 -2.03
C ILE A 262 -6.91 -21.05 -2.53
N SER A 263 -7.18 -20.71 -3.80
CA SER A 263 -8.54 -20.35 -4.27
C SER A 263 -9.59 -21.41 -3.90
N LYS A 264 -9.30 -22.69 -4.13
CA LYS A 264 -10.19 -23.83 -3.80
C LYS A 264 -10.46 -24.03 -2.29
N ALA A 265 -9.71 -23.38 -1.40
CA ALA A 265 -9.86 -23.45 0.06
C ALA A 265 -10.21 -22.08 0.71
N TYR A 266 -10.19 -21.00 -0.07
CA TYR A 266 -10.55 -19.65 0.37
C TYR A 266 -12.01 -19.37 0.02
N LYS A 267 -12.88 -19.30 1.02
CA LYS A 267 -14.27 -18.86 0.82
C LYS A 267 -14.37 -17.40 1.29
N GLU A 268 -14.47 -16.46 0.34
CA GLU A 268 -14.56 -15.01 0.60
C GLU A 268 -15.68 -14.67 1.60
N ASN A 269 -16.81 -15.37 1.53
CA ASN A 269 -17.95 -15.23 2.45
C ASN A 269 -17.78 -15.92 3.82
N SER A 270 -16.58 -16.44 4.14
CA SER A 270 -16.28 -17.03 5.45
C SER A 270 -16.25 -15.96 6.54
N PRO A 271 -16.96 -16.12 7.66
CA PRO A 271 -16.91 -15.17 8.78
C PRO A 271 -15.49 -14.86 9.28
N ARG A 272 -14.55 -15.81 9.17
CA ARG A 272 -13.13 -15.58 9.52
C ARG A 272 -12.42 -14.70 8.49
N ALA A 273 -12.63 -14.95 7.20
CA ALA A 273 -12.06 -14.15 6.13
C ALA A 273 -12.58 -12.70 6.20
N LEU A 274 -13.90 -12.53 6.28
CA LEU A 274 -14.58 -11.24 6.38
C LEU A 274 -14.09 -10.39 7.57
N ILE A 275 -13.93 -10.99 8.76
CA ILE A 275 -13.42 -10.30 9.95
C ILE A 275 -11.94 -9.91 9.77
N VAL A 276 -11.08 -10.84 9.34
CA VAL A 276 -9.64 -10.59 9.18
C VAL A 276 -9.39 -9.54 8.10
N GLU A 277 -9.99 -9.72 6.93
CA GLU A 277 -9.82 -8.83 5.78
C GLU A 277 -10.40 -7.43 6.07
N GLY A 278 -11.61 -7.37 6.61
CA GLY A 278 -12.26 -6.10 6.97
C GLY A 278 -11.52 -5.31 8.04
N VAL A 279 -11.06 -5.96 9.13
CA VAL A 279 -10.27 -5.29 10.17
C VAL A 279 -8.91 -4.80 9.64
N MET A 280 -8.23 -5.60 8.81
CA MET A 280 -6.93 -5.21 8.27
C MET A 280 -7.04 -4.13 7.19
N ASN A 281 -8.05 -4.16 6.31
CA ASN A 281 -8.28 -3.08 5.35
C ASN A 281 -8.74 -1.79 6.06
N ALA A 282 -9.55 -1.87 7.12
CA ALA A 282 -9.88 -0.70 7.96
C ALA A 282 -8.63 -0.05 8.55
N ALA A 283 -7.76 -0.86 9.18
CA ALA A 283 -6.50 -0.37 9.77
C ALA A 283 -5.57 0.23 8.70
N SER A 284 -5.53 -0.37 7.52
CA SER A 284 -4.69 0.06 6.40
C SER A 284 -5.17 1.37 5.77
N SER A 285 -6.49 1.53 5.60
CA SER A 285 -7.08 2.81 5.18
C SER A 285 -6.72 3.93 6.15
N GLY A 286 -6.83 3.71 7.47
CA GLY A 286 -6.40 4.68 8.48
C GLY A 286 -4.95 5.15 8.35
N ILE A 287 -4.04 4.21 8.05
CA ILE A 287 -2.62 4.50 7.74
C ILE A 287 -2.46 5.30 6.44
N LEU A 288 -3.15 4.91 5.36
CA LEU A 288 -3.06 5.57 4.06
C LEU A 288 -3.69 6.99 4.08
N ILE A 289 -4.75 7.21 4.87
CA ILE A 289 -5.33 8.54 5.13
C ILE A 289 -4.31 9.42 5.86
N TYR A 290 -3.65 8.90 6.91
CA TYR A 290 -2.62 9.66 7.61
C TYR A 290 -1.43 9.98 6.69
N MET A 291 -0.92 8.99 5.96
CA MET A 291 0.24 9.15 5.08
C MET A 291 -0.04 10.13 3.92
N SER A 292 -1.21 10.06 3.31
CA SER A 292 -1.58 11.01 2.25
C SER A 292 -1.75 12.43 2.80
N LEU A 293 -2.61 12.64 3.81
CA LEU A 293 -2.90 13.98 4.32
C LEU A 293 -1.71 14.65 5.03
N VAL A 294 -0.97 13.92 5.88
CA VAL A 294 0.04 14.51 6.77
C VAL A 294 1.45 14.47 6.19
N ASP A 295 1.81 13.38 5.48
CA ASP A 295 3.21 13.08 5.13
C ASP A 295 3.48 13.30 3.62
N LEU A 296 2.48 13.16 2.75
CA LEU A 296 2.54 13.69 1.39
C LEU A 296 2.10 15.14 1.32
N LEU A 297 0.85 15.46 1.68
CA LEU A 297 0.26 16.77 1.40
C LEU A 297 0.71 17.86 2.36
N ALA A 298 0.58 17.71 3.68
CA ALA A 298 0.97 18.78 4.60
C ALA A 298 2.48 19.09 4.52
N ALA A 299 3.34 18.08 4.42
CA ALA A 299 4.79 18.28 4.27
C ALA A 299 5.18 19.07 2.99
N ASP A 300 4.49 18.81 1.87
CA ASP A 300 4.77 19.47 0.59
C ASP A 300 4.18 20.88 0.49
N PHE A 301 2.92 21.08 0.91
CA PHE A 301 2.24 22.37 0.78
C PHE A 301 2.65 23.39 1.87
N ILE A 302 3.27 22.94 2.97
CA ILE A 302 3.90 23.83 3.96
C ILE A 302 5.29 24.33 3.49
N ASN A 303 5.84 23.79 2.39
CA ASN A 303 7.14 24.20 1.86
C ASN A 303 7.12 25.64 1.33
N SER A 304 8.07 26.47 1.76
CA SER A 304 8.15 27.90 1.41
C SER A 304 8.23 28.15 -0.10
N ARG A 305 8.84 27.25 -0.88
CA ARG A 305 8.85 27.33 -2.36
C ARG A 305 7.44 27.38 -2.96
N VAL A 306 6.53 26.59 -2.38
CA VAL A 306 5.16 26.42 -2.89
C VAL A 306 4.33 27.62 -2.47
N GLN A 307 4.44 28.03 -1.20
CA GLN A 307 3.77 29.20 -0.64
C GLN A 307 4.19 30.53 -1.32
N GLN A 308 5.44 30.62 -1.80
CA GLN A 308 5.95 31.78 -2.55
C GLN A 308 5.56 31.77 -4.03
N SER A 309 4.99 30.68 -4.56
CA SER A 309 4.67 30.53 -5.98
C SER A 309 3.23 30.09 -6.20
N GLY A 310 2.31 31.05 -6.28
CA GLY A 310 0.88 30.80 -6.49
C GLY A 310 0.57 29.98 -7.75
N ARG A 311 1.42 30.03 -8.80
CA ARG A 311 1.29 29.17 -9.99
C ARG A 311 1.59 27.70 -9.68
N LEU A 312 2.62 27.43 -8.87
CA LEU A 312 2.98 26.09 -8.42
C LEU A 312 1.94 25.56 -7.43
N GLN A 313 1.50 26.38 -6.47
CA GLN A 313 0.48 26.02 -5.49
C GLN A 313 -0.86 25.68 -6.16
N PHE A 314 -1.35 26.53 -7.08
CA PHE A 314 -2.56 26.25 -7.85
C PHE A 314 -2.43 24.97 -8.66
N GLY A 315 -1.34 24.83 -9.43
CA GLY A 315 -1.07 23.63 -10.22
C GLY A 315 -1.04 22.36 -9.37
N ALA A 316 -0.46 22.43 -8.16
CA ALA A 316 -0.41 21.30 -7.24
C ALA A 316 -1.78 20.94 -6.67
N TYR A 317 -2.63 21.92 -6.32
CA TYR A 317 -4.03 21.63 -5.93
C TYR A 317 -4.83 21.02 -7.10
N THR A 318 -4.66 21.52 -8.33
CA THR A 318 -5.31 20.91 -9.51
C THR A 318 -4.80 19.49 -9.75
N SER A 319 -3.50 19.25 -9.61
CA SER A 319 -2.89 17.93 -9.84
C SER A 319 -3.31 16.91 -8.76
N LEU A 320 -3.38 17.34 -7.50
CA LEU A 320 -3.95 16.59 -6.37
C LEU A 320 -5.40 16.17 -6.63
N LEU A 321 -6.27 17.13 -6.98
CA LEU A 321 -7.68 16.88 -7.27
C LEU A 321 -7.86 15.96 -8.48
N LEU A 322 -7.02 16.12 -9.52
CA LEU A 322 -7.03 15.24 -10.69
C LEU A 322 -6.62 13.80 -10.34
N GLY A 323 -5.57 13.62 -9.51
CA GLY A 323 -5.16 12.30 -9.05
C GLY A 323 -6.24 11.57 -8.25
N ALA A 324 -6.90 12.30 -7.34
CA ALA A 324 -8.04 11.77 -6.59
C ALA A 324 -9.24 11.44 -7.51
N ALA A 325 -9.58 12.33 -8.45
CA ALA A 325 -10.67 12.10 -9.40
C ALA A 325 -10.39 10.90 -10.33
N CYS A 326 -9.16 10.73 -10.83
CA CYS A 326 -8.78 9.58 -11.66
C CYS A 326 -8.98 8.26 -10.90
N MET A 327 -8.51 8.16 -9.65
CA MET A 327 -8.68 6.94 -8.86
C MET A 327 -10.14 6.70 -8.46
N SER A 328 -10.89 7.75 -8.10
CA SER A 328 -12.33 7.69 -7.85
C SER A 328 -13.15 7.26 -9.07
N ILE A 329 -12.71 7.58 -10.30
CA ILE A 329 -13.34 7.11 -11.53
C ILE A 329 -13.03 5.63 -11.78
N LEU A 330 -11.79 5.19 -11.57
CA LEU A 330 -11.42 3.77 -11.71
C LEU A 330 -12.18 2.88 -10.72
N ALA A 331 -12.35 3.34 -9.48
CA ALA A 331 -13.13 2.67 -8.43
C ALA A 331 -14.66 2.58 -8.70
N LYS A 332 -15.17 3.12 -9.83
CA LYS A 332 -16.55 2.86 -10.28
C LYS A 332 -16.69 1.62 -11.18
N TRP A 333 -15.57 1.08 -11.67
CA TRP A 333 -15.55 -0.03 -12.62
C TRP A 333 -14.90 -1.29 -12.05
N ALA A 334 -14.11 -1.14 -10.98
CA ALA A 334 -13.32 -2.17 -10.31
C ALA A 334 -14.06 -2.74 -9.10
#